data_AF-A0A2C2V313-F1
#
_entry.id   AF-A0A2C2V313-F1
#
_cell.length_a   1.000
_cell.length_b   1.000
_cell.length_c   1.000
_cell.angle_alpha   90.00
_cell.angle_beta   90.00
_cell.angle_gamma   90.00
#
_symmetry.space_group_name_H-M   'P 1'
#
loop_
_entity.id
_entity.type
_entity.pdbx_description
1 polymer ?
#
loop_
_entity_poly.entity_id
_entity_poly.type
_entity_poly.pdbx_seq_one_letter_code
_entity_poly.pdbx_strand_id
1 'polypeptide(L)'
;MPNDFQFSNFINDVSLQTKMENVWSNTCGSWENCNQETIQSFLAQCLDYNIDPQYCMSWVEQHKEEIPNWTNVSKTSLGWVNQHTSTGSAISITEQDFS
;
A
#
# COMPACT_ATOMS: atom_id res chain seq x y z
N MET A 1 -32.77 4.36 15.03
CA MET A 1 -32.23 3.13 14.43
C MET A 1 -30.88 3.50 13.83
N PRO A 2 -29.77 2.87 14.27
CA PRO A 2 -28.46 3.10 13.63
C PRO A 2 -28.56 2.62 12.18
N ASN A 3 -28.04 3.42 11.26
CA ASN A 3 -28.17 3.22 9.82
C ASN A 3 -27.39 1.97 9.39
N ASP A 4 -28.05 0.93 8.87
CA ASP A 4 -27.43 -0.33 8.39
C ASP A 4 -26.26 -0.10 7.39
N PHE A 5 -26.29 0.99 6.64
CA PHE A 5 -25.22 1.42 5.73
C PHE A 5 -23.90 1.77 6.45
N GLN A 6 -23.97 2.36 7.65
CA GLN A 6 -22.76 2.70 8.43
C GLN A 6 -22.12 1.45 9.05
N PHE A 7 -22.95 0.49 9.49
CA PHE A 7 -22.47 -0.79 10.02
C PHE A 7 -21.85 -1.65 8.93
N SER A 8 -22.46 -1.70 7.74
CA SER A 8 -21.96 -2.49 6.61
C SER A 8 -20.58 -2.02 6.15
N ASN A 9 -20.35 -0.71 6.06
CA ASN A 9 -19.04 -0.16 5.70
C ASN A 9 -17.99 -0.48 6.76
N PHE A 10 -18.33 -0.33 8.05
CA PHE A 10 -17.42 -0.70 9.13
C PHE A 10 -17.01 -2.18 9.10
N ILE A 11 -17.94 -3.10 8.86
CA ILE A 11 -17.62 -4.54 8.77
C ILE A 11 -16.75 -4.83 7.54
N ASN A 12 -17.01 -4.17 6.41
CA ASN A 12 -16.18 -4.29 5.21
C ASN A 12 -14.77 -3.74 5.45
N ASP A 13 -14.63 -2.59 6.10
CA ASP A 13 -13.35 -1.97 6.46
C ASP A 13 -12.55 -2.83 7.44
N VAL A 14 -13.19 -3.35 8.50
CA VAL A 14 -12.54 -4.28 9.45
C VAL A 14 -12.09 -5.56 8.73
N SER A 15 -12.88 -6.07 7.79
CA SER A 15 -12.50 -7.23 7.00
C SER A 15 -11.35 -6.96 6.03
N LEU A 16 -11.26 -5.75 5.49
CA LEU A 16 -10.19 -5.32 4.58
C LEU A 16 -8.88 -5.13 5.34
N GLN A 17 -8.93 -4.44 6.47
CA GLN A 17 -7.78 -4.25 7.35
C GLN A 17 -7.23 -5.59 7.83
N THR A 18 -8.09 -6.52 8.27
CA THR A 18 -7.67 -7.86 8.70
C THR A 18 -6.96 -8.62 7.58
N LYS A 19 -7.43 -8.52 6.33
CA LYS A 19 -6.76 -9.16 5.18
C LYS A 19 -5.39 -8.52 4.93
N MET A 20 -5.30 -7.21 4.94
CA MET A 20 -4.05 -6.48 4.77
C MET A 20 -3.03 -6.83 5.87
N GLU A 21 -3.44 -6.87 7.13
CA GLU A 21 -2.57 -7.24 8.26
C GLU A 21 -2.05 -8.67 8.13
N ASN A 22 -2.88 -9.61 7.67
CA ASN A 22 -2.43 -10.97 7.37
C ASN A 22 -1.39 -10.99 6.24
N VAL A 23 -1.61 -10.22 5.17
CA VAL A 23 -0.65 -10.09 4.05
C VAL A 23 0.66 -9.49 4.54
N TRP A 24 0.61 -8.47 5.39
CA TRP A 24 1.80 -7.86 6.00
C TRP A 24 2.56 -8.85 6.87
N SER A 25 1.84 -9.58 7.73
CA SER A 25 2.42 -10.60 8.62
C SER A 25 3.09 -11.73 7.83
N ASN A 26 2.55 -12.10 6.66
CA ASN A 26 3.13 -13.14 5.81
C ASN A 26 4.33 -12.67 4.97
N THR A 27 4.50 -11.37 4.78
CA THR A 27 5.55 -10.80 3.91
C THR A 27 6.63 -10.09 4.70
N CYS A 28 6.33 -8.94 5.30
CA CYS A 28 7.26 -8.23 6.17
C CYS A 28 7.44 -8.95 7.51
N GLY A 29 6.36 -9.46 8.11
CA GLY A 29 6.35 -10.18 9.39
C GLY A 29 6.62 -9.31 10.62
N SER A 30 7.58 -8.39 10.51
CA SER A 30 7.86 -7.32 11.46
C SER A 30 8.27 -6.05 10.72
N TRP A 31 8.13 -4.88 11.37
CA TRP A 31 8.51 -3.60 10.78
C TRP A 31 10.00 -3.51 10.46
N GLU A 32 10.85 -4.08 11.32
CA GLU A 32 12.30 -4.16 11.13
C GLU A 32 12.70 -5.00 9.90
N ASN A 33 11.89 -6.01 9.54
CA ASN A 33 12.11 -6.86 8.37
C ASN A 33 11.45 -6.31 7.11
N CYS A 34 10.72 -5.19 7.22
CA CYS A 34 10.06 -4.56 6.08
C CYS A 34 11.09 -3.76 5.28
N ASN A 35 11.63 -4.38 4.22
CA ASN A 35 12.65 -3.86 3.35
C ASN A 35 12.15 -3.82 1.90
N GLN A 36 13.02 -3.50 0.95
CA GLN A 36 12.66 -3.31 -0.45
C GLN A 36 12.07 -4.57 -1.12
N GLU A 37 12.51 -5.76 -0.73
CA GLU A 37 12.01 -7.03 -1.30
C GLU A 37 10.69 -7.45 -0.65
N THR A 38 10.61 -7.35 0.67
CA THR A 38 9.41 -7.75 1.43
C THR A 38 8.26 -6.78 1.19
N ILE A 39 8.53 -5.47 1.03
CA ILE A 39 7.48 -4.49 0.71
C ILE A 39 6.92 -4.71 -0.70
N GLN A 40 7.74 -5.10 -1.67
CA GLN A 40 7.23 -5.44 -3.01
C GLN A 40 6.36 -6.69 -2.96
N SER A 41 6.76 -7.70 -2.18
CA SER A 41 5.97 -8.90 -1.93
C SER A 41 4.64 -8.57 -1.23
N PHE A 42 4.67 -7.66 -0.27
CA PHE A 42 3.48 -7.13 0.42
C PHE A 42 2.50 -6.49 -0.56
N LEU A 43 2.98 -5.60 -1.43
CA LEU A 43 2.15 -4.90 -2.40
C LEU A 43 1.58 -5.83 -3.47
N ALA A 44 2.38 -6.80 -3.93
CA ALA A 44 1.91 -7.84 -4.86
C ALA A 44 0.78 -8.67 -4.27
N GLN A 45 0.94 -9.12 -3.02
CA GLN A 45 -0.11 -9.86 -2.35
C GLN A 45 -1.34 -8.99 -2.05
N CYS A 46 -1.17 -7.72 -1.67
CA CYS A 46 -2.31 -6.79 -1.54
C CYS A 46 -3.14 -6.78 -2.82
N LEU A 47 -2.49 -6.67 -3.98
CA LEU A 47 -3.16 -6.69 -5.28
C LEU A 47 -3.88 -8.02 -5.54
N ASP A 48 -3.25 -9.16 -5.23
CA ASP A 48 -3.86 -10.50 -5.37
C ASP A 48 -5.09 -10.70 -4.46
N TYR A 49 -5.08 -10.11 -3.27
CA TYR A 49 -6.21 -10.08 -2.34
C TYR A 49 -7.25 -8.99 -2.67
N ASN A 50 -7.11 -8.33 -3.83
CA ASN A 50 -7.97 -7.27 -4.31
C ASN A 50 -8.03 -6.06 -3.35
N ILE A 51 -6.91 -5.79 -2.68
CA ILE A 51 -6.64 -4.64 -1.82
C ILE A 51 -5.82 -3.63 -2.62
N ASP A 52 -6.20 -2.36 -2.57
CA ASP A 52 -5.46 -1.31 -3.28
C ASP A 52 -4.02 -1.18 -2.70
N PRO A 53 -2.96 -1.32 -3.53
CA PRO A 53 -1.59 -1.16 -3.06
C PRO A 53 -1.28 0.24 -2.48
N GLN A 54 -1.98 1.30 -2.91
CA GLN A 54 -1.90 2.63 -2.30
C GLN A 54 -2.52 2.65 -0.90
N TYR A 55 -3.61 1.91 -0.67
CA TYR A 55 -4.18 1.73 0.67
C TYR A 55 -3.20 1.01 1.58
N CYS A 56 -2.62 -0.09 1.10
CA CYS A 56 -1.55 -0.81 1.80
C CYS A 56 -0.36 0.10 2.14
N MET A 57 0.07 0.97 1.21
CA MET A 57 1.14 1.94 1.47
C MET A 57 0.78 2.99 2.51
N SER A 58 -0.44 3.52 2.46
CA SER A 58 -0.93 4.51 3.43
C SER A 58 -0.98 3.95 4.85
N TRP A 59 -1.22 2.63 4.97
CA TRP A 59 -1.15 1.94 6.26
C TRP A 59 0.29 1.75 6.75
N VAL A 60 1.20 1.27 5.88
CA VAL A 60 2.62 1.10 6.24
C VAL A 60 3.29 2.42 6.61
N GLU A 61 2.93 3.52 5.93
CA GLU A 61 3.49 4.85 6.22
C GLU A 61 3.22 5.33 7.65
N GLN A 62 2.14 4.87 8.29
CA GLN A 62 1.85 5.17 9.70
C GLN A 62 2.90 4.57 10.65
N HIS A 63 3.60 3.52 10.20
CA HIS A 63 4.64 2.81 10.94
C HIS A 63 6.05 3.10 10.43
N LYS A 64 6.24 4.17 9.63
CA LYS A 64 7.53 4.53 9.02
C LYS A 64 8.68 4.68 10.02
N GLU A 65 8.40 5.02 11.27
CA GLU A 65 9.41 5.19 12.33
C GLU A 65 9.99 3.85 12.79
N GLU A 66 9.25 2.75 12.63
CA GLU A 66 9.65 1.39 12.99
C GLU A 66 10.36 0.67 11.84
N ILE A 67 10.32 1.25 10.62
CA ILE A 67 10.85 0.66 9.40
C ILE A 67 12.26 1.20 9.13
N PRO A 68 13.31 0.35 9.15
CA PRO A 68 14.65 0.77 8.81
C PRO A 68 14.73 1.15 7.33
N ASN A 69 15.51 2.20 7.03
CA ASN A 69 15.68 2.71 5.67
C ASN A 69 14.34 3.03 4.97
N TRP A 70 13.36 3.57 5.70
CA TRP A 70 12.05 3.95 5.18
C TRP A 70 12.10 4.70 3.85
N THR A 71 13.05 5.62 3.66
CA THR A 71 13.23 6.35 2.39
C THR A 71 13.44 5.43 1.19
N ASN A 72 14.23 4.36 1.33
CA ASN A 72 14.44 3.39 0.24
C ASN A 72 13.23 2.47 0.05
N VAL A 73 12.60 2.06 1.16
CA VAL A 73 11.39 1.24 1.15
C VAL A 73 10.26 1.97 0.44
N SER A 74 9.88 3.16 0.92
CA SER A 74 8.85 4.03 0.32
C SER A 74 9.11 4.32 -1.16
N LYS A 75 10.35 4.65 -1.55
CA LYS A 75 10.70 4.88 -2.96
C LYS A 75 10.50 3.63 -3.82
N THR A 76 10.93 2.47 -3.32
CA THR A 76 10.77 1.18 -4.00
C THR A 76 9.30 0.84 -4.17
N SER A 77 8.51 1.02 -3.11
CA SER A 77 7.06 0.82 -3.12
C SER A 77 6.35 1.72 -4.12
N LEU A 78 6.63 3.03 -4.10
CA LEU A 78 6.04 3.97 -5.06
C LEU A 78 6.35 3.58 -6.50
N GLY A 79 7.60 3.17 -6.77
CA GLY A 79 8.00 2.65 -8.07
C GLY A 79 7.22 1.41 -8.48
N TRP A 80 7.07 0.46 -7.56
CA TRP A 80 6.30 -0.76 -7.80
C TRP A 80 4.82 -0.47 -8.06
N VAL A 81 4.18 0.35 -7.22
CA VAL A 81 2.76 0.68 -7.39
C VAL A 81 2.51 1.37 -8.72
N ASN A 82 3.34 2.36 -9.09
CA ASN A 82 3.22 3.04 -10.38
C ASN A 82 3.33 2.08 -11.57
N GLN A 83 4.13 1.02 -11.47
CA GLN A 83 4.29 0.02 -12.52
C GLN A 83 3.13 -0.98 -12.56
N HIS A 84 2.57 -1.35 -11.41
CA HIS A 84 1.65 -2.49 -11.28
C HIS A 84 0.18 -2.12 -11.16
N THR A 85 -0.16 -0.92 -10.65
CA THR A 85 -1.56 -0.52 -10.50
C THR A 85 -2.09 0.26 -11.70
N SER A 86 -1.24 0.56 -12.69
CA SER A 86 -1.54 1.12 -14.03
C SER A 86 -2.90 1.82 -14.12
N THR A 87 -3.15 2.79 -13.24
CA THR A 87 -4.33 3.65 -13.28
C THR A 87 -4.01 4.77 -14.25
N GLY A 88 -4.07 4.45 -15.54
CA GLY A 88 -4.63 5.33 -16.57
C GLY A 88 -4.27 6.82 -16.56
N SER A 89 -3.06 7.21 -16.18
CA SER A 89 -2.51 8.52 -16.48
C SER A 89 -1.00 8.37 -16.56
N ALA A 90 -0.49 8.28 -17.78
CA ALA A 90 0.81 8.84 -18.06
C ALA A 90 0.77 10.27 -17.53
N ILE A 91 1.39 10.53 -16.38
CA ILE A 91 1.96 11.86 -16.19
C ILE A 91 3.11 11.87 -17.20
N SER A 92 2.76 12.26 -18.43
CA SER A 92 3.72 12.72 -19.40
C SER A 92 4.35 13.92 -18.73
N ILE A 93 5.49 13.69 -18.07
CA ILE A 93 6.45 14.74 -17.75
C ILE A 93 7.00 15.16 -19.11
N THR A 94 6.16 15.82 -19.91
CA THR A 94 6.65 16.62 -21.00
C THR A 94 7.23 17.83 -20.30
N GLU A 95 8.55 17.93 -20.32
CA GLU A 95 9.28 19.18 -20.15
C GLU A 95 8.46 20.32 -20.79
N GLN A 96 7.76 21.10 -19.96
CA GLN A 96 7.31 22.40 -20.37
C GLN A 96 8.53 23.31 -20.24
N ASP A 97 9.28 23.34 -21.33
CA ASP A 97 10.17 24.39 -21.74
C ASP A 97 9.59 25.75 -21.31
N PHE A 98 10.27 26.39 -20.36
CA PHE A 98 10.06 27.79 -20.08
C PHE A 98 10.65 28.59 -21.24
N SER A 99 9.78 29.06 -22.13
CA SER A 99 10.07 30.15 -23.09
C SER A 99 8.94 31.17 -23.09
#